data_AF-A0A4W5KQ88-F1
#
_entry.id   AF-A0A4W5KQ88-F1
#
_cell.length_a   1.000
_cell.length_b   1.000
_cell.length_c   1.000
_cell.angle_alpha   90.00
_cell.angle_beta   90.00
_cell.angle_gamma   90.00
#
_symmetry.space_group_name_H-M   'P 1'
#
loop_
_entity.id
_entity.type
_entity.pdbx_description
1 polymer ?
#
loop_
_entity_poly.entity_id
_entity_poly.type
_entity_poly.pdbx_seq_one_letter_code
_entity_poly.pdbx_strand_id
1 'polypeptide(L)'
;EIENLGSTEERKNMQRNKQVAMGRKKFNMDPKKGIKFLIENDLLKHTSDDIAQFLYKGEGLNKTAIGDYLGERSVGGKMHATSLYVVVSGGGEGCVCVCVYTCYILSFAIIMLNTSLHNPNVKDKPAVERFISMNRGINDGGDLPEDLLRNLYDSIKNEPFKIPEDDGNDLTHTFFNPDREGWLLKLGEHDQMLK
;
A
#
# COMPACT_ATOMS: atom_id res chain seq x y z
N GLU A 1 46.51 28.89 -3.33
CA GLU A 1 45.16 28.81 -3.93
C GLU A 1 44.33 27.59 -3.49
N ILE A 2 44.69 26.86 -2.42
CA ILE A 2 44.00 25.60 -2.06
C ILE A 2 42.83 25.80 -1.06
N GLU A 3 42.68 26.98 -0.45
CA GLU A 3 41.63 27.22 0.56
C GLU A 3 40.29 27.77 0.02
N ASN A 4 40.16 28.04 -1.29
CA ASN A 4 38.96 28.69 -1.84
C ASN A 4 37.96 27.72 -2.54
N LEU A 5 38.34 26.45 -2.74
CA LEU A 5 37.49 25.46 -3.41
C LEU A 5 36.48 24.80 -2.45
N GLY A 6 36.88 24.51 -1.20
CA GLY A 6 36.00 23.90 -0.19
C GLY A 6 34.76 24.74 0.14
N SER A 7 34.93 26.06 0.24
CA SER A 7 33.84 26.99 0.58
C SER A 7 32.76 27.12 -0.51
N THR A 8 33.12 26.90 -1.77
CA THR A 8 32.22 27.04 -2.92
C THR A 8 31.41 25.76 -3.13
N GLU A 9 32.04 24.60 -2.95
CA GLU A 9 31.38 23.28 -2.97
C GLU A 9 30.37 23.14 -1.82
N GLU A 10 30.75 23.55 -0.61
CA GLU A 10 29.90 23.49 0.59
C GLU A 10 28.66 24.39 0.47
N ARG A 11 28.80 25.59 -0.09
CA ARG A 11 27.67 26.50 -0.35
C ARG A 11 26.69 25.93 -1.36
N LYS A 12 27.19 25.31 -2.44
CA LYS A 12 26.36 24.64 -3.46
C LYS A 12 25.60 23.45 -2.87
N ASN A 13 26.26 22.62 -2.06
CA ASN A 13 25.62 21.49 -1.38
C ASN A 13 24.56 21.94 -0.37
N MET A 14 24.84 22.98 0.42
CA MET A 14 23.86 23.53 1.35
C MET A 14 22.63 24.09 0.63
N GLN A 15 22.84 24.72 -0.53
CA GLN A 15 21.75 25.26 -1.34
C GLN A 15 20.92 24.14 -1.98
N ARG A 16 21.56 23.09 -2.52
CA ARG A 16 20.88 21.90 -3.03
C ARG A 16 20.06 21.21 -1.94
N ASN A 17 20.62 21.01 -0.75
CA ASN A 17 19.91 20.39 0.37
C ASN A 17 18.69 21.21 0.82
N LYS A 18 18.78 22.55 0.82
CA LYS A 18 17.63 23.43 1.10
C LYS A 18 16.54 23.29 0.04
N GLN A 19 16.91 23.21 -1.24
CA GLN A 19 15.92 23.03 -2.31
C GLN A 19 15.27 21.64 -2.24
N VAL A 20 16.01 20.59 -1.91
CA VAL A 20 15.45 19.24 -1.69
C VAL A 20 14.47 19.25 -0.52
N ALA A 21 14.83 19.85 0.62
CA ALA A 21 13.94 19.98 1.76
C ALA A 21 12.65 20.75 1.42
N MET A 22 12.77 21.83 0.63
CA MET A 22 11.62 22.58 0.12
C MET A 22 10.75 21.73 -0.82
N GLY A 23 11.37 20.92 -1.68
CA GLY A 23 10.67 20.01 -2.58
C GLY A 23 9.90 18.93 -1.82
N ARG A 24 10.49 18.32 -0.79
CA ARG A 24 9.81 17.38 0.12
C ARG A 24 8.62 18.05 0.83
N LYS A 25 8.79 19.27 1.33
CA LYS A 25 7.70 20.04 1.96
C LYS A 25 6.56 20.33 0.97
N LYS A 26 6.89 20.70 -0.28
CA LYS A 26 5.90 20.89 -1.35
C LYS A 26 5.18 19.58 -1.68
N PHE A 27 5.90 18.46 -1.75
CA PHE A 27 5.32 17.13 -1.98
C PHE A 27 4.30 16.77 -0.90
N ASN A 28 4.64 16.99 0.38
CA ASN A 28 3.73 16.69 1.50
C ASN A 28 2.48 17.57 1.51
N MET A 29 2.48 18.72 0.81
CA MET A 29 1.31 19.59 0.65
C MET A 29 0.50 19.26 -0.61
N ASP A 30 1.19 18.95 -1.70
CA ASP A 30 0.62 18.63 -3.00
C ASP A 30 1.65 17.77 -3.76
N PRO A 31 1.45 16.43 -3.83
CA PRO A 31 2.44 15.53 -4.37
C PRO A 31 2.82 15.84 -5.82
N LYS A 32 1.84 16.17 -6.66
CA LYS A 32 2.05 16.56 -8.06
C LYS A 32 2.91 17.81 -8.17
N LYS A 33 2.60 18.86 -7.41
CA LYS A 33 3.41 20.09 -7.40
C LYS A 33 4.81 19.86 -6.83
N GLY A 34 4.94 18.98 -5.84
CA GLY A 34 6.23 18.59 -5.25
C GLY A 34 7.14 17.91 -6.27
N ILE A 35 6.66 16.89 -6.97
CA ILE A 35 7.42 16.19 -8.02
C ILE A 35 7.77 17.16 -9.16
N LYS A 36 6.80 17.96 -9.61
CA LYS A 36 7.06 18.98 -10.65
C LYS A 36 8.15 19.95 -10.24
N PHE A 37 8.13 20.47 -9.01
CA PHE A 37 9.17 21.35 -8.48
C PHE A 37 10.55 20.68 -8.45
N LEU A 38 10.62 19.42 -8.02
CA LEU A 38 11.89 18.68 -7.97
C LEU A 38 12.48 18.46 -9.36
N ILE A 39 11.62 18.23 -10.36
CA ILE A 39 12.04 18.07 -11.76
C ILE A 39 12.50 19.40 -12.36
N GLU A 40 11.74 20.48 -12.16
CA GLU A 40 12.07 21.82 -12.66
C GLU A 40 13.37 22.40 -12.05
N ASN A 41 13.80 21.90 -10.89
CA ASN A 41 15.03 22.33 -10.23
C ASN A 41 16.21 21.35 -10.43
N ASP A 42 16.09 20.39 -11.35
CA ASP A 42 17.12 19.36 -11.61
C ASP A 42 17.54 18.57 -10.35
N LEU A 43 16.59 18.40 -9.43
CA LEU A 43 16.74 17.60 -8.21
C LEU A 43 16.26 16.16 -8.41
N LEU A 44 15.35 15.97 -9.36
CA LEU A 44 14.78 14.68 -9.75
C LEU A 44 14.66 14.61 -11.27
N LYS A 45 14.97 13.46 -11.87
CA LYS A 45 14.79 13.29 -13.31
C LYS A 45 13.32 13.01 -13.64
N HIS A 46 12.87 13.45 -14.80
CA HIS A 46 11.53 13.16 -15.31
C HIS A 46 11.45 11.74 -15.92
N THR A 47 11.82 10.72 -15.12
CA THR A 47 11.69 9.31 -15.48
C THR A 47 10.85 8.60 -14.42
N SER A 48 10.12 7.56 -14.81
CA SER A 48 9.33 6.75 -13.88
C SER A 48 10.20 6.06 -12.83
N ASP A 49 11.40 5.61 -13.20
CA ASP A 49 12.30 4.89 -12.29
C ASP A 49 12.88 5.82 -11.22
N ASP A 50 13.31 7.03 -11.59
CA ASP A 50 13.85 8.01 -10.64
C ASP A 50 12.75 8.49 -9.68
N ILE A 51 11.54 8.74 -10.19
CA ILE A 51 10.38 9.11 -9.36
C ILE A 51 10.03 7.97 -8.40
N ALA A 52 9.97 6.72 -8.89
CA ALA A 52 9.73 5.55 -8.04
C ALA A 52 10.80 5.40 -6.95
N GLN A 53 12.07 5.59 -7.29
CA GLN A 53 13.18 5.49 -6.34
C GLN A 53 13.14 6.61 -5.29
N PHE A 54 12.73 7.82 -5.68
CA PHE A 54 12.50 8.92 -4.74
C PHE A 54 11.39 8.62 -3.75
N LEU A 55 10.24 8.14 -4.23
CA LEU A 55 9.10 7.76 -3.39
C LEU A 55 9.43 6.57 -2.48
N TYR A 56 10.14 5.57 -3.01
CA TYR A 56 10.56 4.39 -2.26
C TYR A 56 11.54 4.72 -1.13
N LYS A 57 12.50 5.63 -1.36
CA LYS A 57 13.42 6.10 -0.30
C LYS A 57 12.67 6.77 0.84
N GLY A 58 11.56 7.45 0.55
CA GLY A 58 10.60 7.95 1.55
C GLY A 58 11.16 8.95 2.57
N GLU A 59 12.36 9.49 2.36
CA GLU A 59 13.06 10.29 3.36
C GLU A 59 12.43 11.68 3.46
N GLY A 60 11.73 11.97 4.57
CA GLY A 60 11.05 13.24 4.80
C GLY A 60 9.76 13.44 3.98
N LEU A 61 9.23 12.36 3.38
CA LEU A 61 7.96 12.36 2.67
C LEU A 61 6.85 11.80 3.55
N ASN A 62 5.66 12.41 3.48
CA ASN A 62 4.46 11.90 4.12
C ASN A 62 3.97 10.65 3.35
N LYS A 63 3.72 9.56 4.05
CA LYS A 63 3.38 8.26 3.46
C LYS A 63 1.98 8.23 2.86
N THR A 64 1.05 8.95 3.47
CA THR A 64 -0.29 9.20 2.92
C THR A 64 -0.19 9.98 1.61
N ALA A 65 0.63 11.03 1.58
CA ALA A 65 0.87 11.81 0.36
C ALA A 65 1.54 10.98 -0.76
N ILE A 66 2.41 10.03 -0.41
CA ILE A 66 2.94 9.03 -1.35
C ILE A 66 1.80 8.15 -1.87
N GLY A 67 0.94 7.64 -0.98
CA GLY A 67 -0.22 6.83 -1.32
C GLY A 67 -1.18 7.54 -2.27
N ASP A 68 -1.52 8.80 -1.99
CA ASP A 68 -2.39 9.63 -2.82
C ASP A 68 -1.80 9.84 -4.22
N TYR A 69 -0.49 10.11 -4.30
CA TYR A 69 0.21 10.28 -5.57
C TYR A 69 0.25 9.00 -6.40
N LEU A 70 0.48 7.85 -5.76
CA LEU A 70 0.49 6.54 -6.41
C LEU A 70 -0.93 6.06 -6.78
N GLY A 71 -1.93 6.52 -6.03
CA GLY A 71 -3.35 6.20 -6.22
C GLY A 71 -4.09 7.07 -7.24
N GLU A 72 -3.55 8.23 -7.61
CA GLU A 72 -4.14 9.08 -8.64
C GLU A 72 -4.06 8.41 -10.03
N ARG A 73 -5.21 8.21 -10.67
CA ARG A 73 -5.40 7.49 -11.94
C ARG A 73 -4.74 8.11 -13.19
N SER A 74 -3.80 9.05 -13.06
CA SER A 74 -3.15 9.74 -14.19
C SER A 74 -1.64 9.63 -14.17
N VAL A 75 -1.11 8.46 -14.53
CA VAL A 75 -0.28 8.18 -15.73
C VAL A 75 0.19 6.73 -15.63
N GLY A 76 -0.48 5.84 -16.37
CA GLY A 76 -0.10 4.42 -16.48
C GLY A 76 -0.38 3.63 -15.20
N GLY A 77 -1.63 3.15 -15.04
CA GLY A 77 -2.09 2.35 -13.90
C GLY A 77 -1.35 1.01 -13.72
N LYS A 78 -0.10 1.05 -13.26
CA LYS A 78 0.73 -0.12 -12.99
C LYS A 78 1.61 -0.02 -11.74
N MET A 79 1.48 1.03 -10.92
CA MET A 79 2.35 1.18 -9.73
C MET A 79 1.76 0.63 -8.43
N HIS A 80 0.45 0.38 -8.36
CA HIS A 80 -0.18 -0.32 -7.22
C HIS A 80 0.39 -1.73 -7.02
N ALA A 81 0.93 -2.34 -8.07
CA ALA A 81 1.44 -3.70 -8.01
C ALA A 81 2.89 -3.79 -7.51
N THR A 82 3.76 -2.79 -7.71
CA THR A 82 5.22 -3.01 -7.57
C THR A 82 5.66 -3.32 -6.13
N SER A 83 5.08 -2.68 -5.11
CA SER A 83 5.47 -2.93 -3.71
C SER A 83 5.00 -4.30 -3.19
N LEU A 84 3.87 -4.81 -3.70
CA LEU A 84 3.38 -6.15 -3.36
C LEU A 84 3.96 -7.23 -4.29
N TYR A 85 4.22 -6.89 -5.55
CA TYR A 85 4.87 -7.74 -6.55
C TYR A 85 6.28 -8.11 -6.10
N VAL A 86 7.01 -7.22 -5.43
CA VAL A 86 8.31 -7.55 -4.81
C VAL A 86 8.18 -8.56 -3.66
N VAL A 87 7.11 -8.47 -2.86
CA VAL A 87 6.86 -9.42 -1.74
C VAL A 87 6.42 -10.79 -2.25
N VAL A 88 5.63 -10.84 -3.33
CA VAL A 88 5.09 -12.11 -3.88
C VAL A 88 6.03 -12.77 -4.89
N SER A 89 6.88 -12.00 -5.60
CA SER A 89 7.74 -12.55 -6.67
C SER A 89 9.10 -13.07 -6.19
N GLY A 90 9.39 -13.02 -4.89
CA GLY A 90 10.45 -13.81 -4.27
C GLY A 90 11.80 -13.87 -5.01
N GLY A 91 12.27 -12.78 -5.66
CA GLY A 91 13.64 -12.63 -6.19
C GLY A 91 14.24 -13.76 -7.04
N GLY A 92 13.48 -14.76 -7.46
CA GLY A 92 14.00 -16.02 -7.99
C GLY A 92 12.99 -16.69 -8.92
N GLU A 93 13.54 -17.36 -9.93
CA GLU A 93 12.89 -17.94 -11.12
C GLU A 93 11.50 -18.56 -10.86
N GLY A 94 10.45 -17.92 -11.41
CA GLY A 94 9.10 -18.48 -11.52
C GLY A 94 8.02 -17.62 -10.84
N CYS A 95 7.23 -16.90 -11.65
CA CYS A 95 6.06 -16.18 -11.15
C CYS A 95 5.00 -17.19 -10.69
N VAL A 96 4.67 -17.24 -9.39
CA VAL A 96 3.70 -18.20 -8.83
C VAL A 96 2.26 -17.82 -9.18
N CYS A 97 1.98 -16.53 -9.34
CA CYS A 97 0.69 -16.02 -9.78
C CYS A 97 0.65 -15.91 -11.31
N VAL A 98 -0.41 -16.44 -11.92
CA VAL A 98 -0.61 -16.48 -13.38
C VAL A 98 -0.82 -15.07 -13.95
N CYS A 99 -1.43 -14.15 -13.18
CA CYS A 99 -1.71 -12.80 -13.64
C CYS A 99 -1.62 -11.73 -12.54
N VAL A 100 -1.49 -10.47 -12.95
CA VAL A 100 -1.46 -9.29 -12.04
C VAL A 100 -2.76 -9.16 -11.24
N TYR A 101 -3.87 -9.67 -11.77
CA TYR A 101 -5.18 -9.67 -11.12
C TYR A 101 -5.21 -10.61 -9.90
N THR A 102 -4.61 -11.80 -10.00
CA THR A 102 -4.44 -12.73 -8.87
C THR A 102 -3.64 -12.09 -7.75
N CYS A 103 -2.52 -11.44 -8.06
CA CYS A 103 -1.73 -10.70 -7.06
C CYS A 103 -2.55 -9.58 -6.39
N TYR A 104 -3.33 -8.85 -7.18
CA TYR A 104 -4.19 -7.76 -6.69
C TYR A 104 -5.25 -8.27 -5.72
N ILE A 105 -6.00 -9.32 -6.06
CA ILE A 105 -7.01 -9.88 -5.14
C ILE A 105 -6.33 -10.46 -3.90
N LEU A 106 -5.20 -11.16 -4.08
CA LEU A 106 -4.47 -11.76 -2.97
C LEU A 106 -3.97 -10.68 -1.98
N SER A 107 -3.57 -9.48 -2.43
CA SER A 107 -3.29 -8.36 -1.50
C SER A 107 -4.45 -8.06 -0.57
N PHE A 108 -5.66 -7.92 -1.12
CA PHE A 108 -6.83 -7.58 -0.31
C PHE A 108 -7.19 -8.71 0.64
N ALA A 109 -7.05 -9.96 0.20
CA ALA A 109 -7.22 -11.12 1.07
C ALA A 109 -6.25 -11.09 2.26
N ILE A 110 -4.98 -10.73 2.03
CA ILE A 110 -3.96 -10.59 3.09
C ILE A 110 -4.26 -9.39 4.01
N ILE A 111 -4.69 -8.26 3.46
CA ILE A 111 -5.08 -7.07 4.26
C ILE A 111 -6.29 -7.41 5.15
N MET A 112 -7.32 -8.06 4.61
CA MET A 112 -8.48 -8.52 5.39
C MET A 112 -8.10 -9.57 6.44
N LEU A 113 -7.12 -10.43 6.13
CA LEU A 113 -6.59 -11.41 7.09
C LEU A 113 -5.93 -10.71 8.29
N ASN A 114 -5.14 -9.65 8.04
CA ASN A 114 -4.53 -8.85 9.10
C ASN A 114 -5.60 -8.27 10.04
N THR A 115 -6.63 -7.62 9.48
CA THR A 115 -7.76 -7.12 10.27
C THR A 115 -8.39 -8.26 11.08
N SER A 116 -8.65 -9.41 10.45
CA SER A 116 -9.37 -10.51 11.07
C SER A 116 -8.60 -11.17 12.22
N LEU A 117 -7.28 -11.25 12.12
CA LEU A 117 -6.44 -11.86 13.15
C LEU A 117 -6.12 -10.91 14.32
N HIS A 118 -5.92 -9.62 14.02
CA HIS A 118 -5.32 -8.67 14.95
C HIS A 118 -6.24 -7.55 15.45
N ASN A 119 -7.34 -7.24 14.76
CA ASN A 119 -8.31 -6.27 15.29
C ASN A 119 -9.12 -6.90 16.43
N PRO A 120 -9.07 -6.34 17.67
CA PRO A 120 -9.80 -6.90 18.82
C PRO A 120 -11.33 -6.88 18.66
N ASN A 121 -11.88 -6.07 17.75
CA ASN A 121 -13.30 -6.04 17.45
C ASN A 121 -13.78 -7.24 16.60
N VAL A 122 -12.86 -7.99 15.99
CA VAL A 122 -13.18 -9.21 15.24
C VAL A 122 -13.12 -10.41 16.18
N LYS A 123 -14.28 -11.04 16.39
CA LYS A 123 -14.42 -12.20 17.30
C LYS A 123 -14.12 -13.53 16.62
N ASP A 124 -14.48 -13.66 15.34
CA ASP A 124 -14.29 -14.88 14.55
C ASP A 124 -12.96 -14.79 13.80
N LYS A 125 -11.93 -15.45 14.34
CA LYS A 125 -10.59 -15.47 13.75
C LYS A 125 -10.48 -16.68 12.82
N PRO A 126 -10.29 -16.48 11.51
CA PRO A 126 -10.21 -17.60 10.58
C PRO A 126 -8.98 -18.46 10.88
N ALA A 127 -9.12 -19.79 10.82
CA ALA A 127 -7.98 -20.71 10.81
C ALA A 127 -7.28 -20.70 9.45
N VAL A 128 -6.06 -21.24 9.35
CA VAL A 128 -5.29 -21.25 8.10
C VAL A 128 -5.98 -22.05 6.99
N GLU A 129 -6.64 -23.15 7.34
CA GLU A 129 -7.44 -23.97 6.43
C GLU A 129 -8.61 -23.18 5.84
N ARG A 130 -9.24 -22.32 6.66
CA ARG A 130 -10.29 -21.42 6.20
C ARG A 130 -9.72 -20.40 5.22
N PHE A 131 -8.57 -19.80 5.53
CA PHE A 131 -7.90 -18.87 4.61
C PHE A 131 -7.52 -19.52 3.27
N ILE A 132 -7.02 -20.75 3.28
CA ILE A 132 -6.75 -21.53 2.06
C ILE A 132 -8.05 -21.74 1.26
N SER A 133 -9.12 -22.17 1.93
CA SER A 133 -10.41 -22.42 1.26
C SER A 133 -11.03 -21.15 0.64
N MET A 134 -10.86 -20.00 1.31
CA MET A 134 -11.37 -18.70 0.85
C MET A 134 -10.66 -18.18 -0.40
N ASN A 135 -9.44 -18.68 -0.69
CA ASN A 135 -8.64 -18.25 -1.84
C ASN A 135 -8.56 -19.32 -2.94
N ARG A 136 -9.43 -20.34 -2.92
CA ARG A 136 -9.53 -21.30 -4.03
C ARG A 136 -9.99 -20.62 -5.32
N GLY A 137 -9.41 -21.01 -6.45
CA GLY A 137 -9.74 -20.48 -7.77
C GLY A 137 -9.19 -19.09 -8.09
N ILE A 138 -8.43 -18.46 -7.17
CA ILE A 138 -7.92 -17.08 -7.33
C ILE A 138 -6.89 -16.93 -8.46
N ASN A 139 -6.30 -18.03 -8.93
CA ASN A 139 -5.25 -18.06 -9.93
C ASN A 139 -5.81 -18.37 -11.33
N ASP A 140 -6.62 -17.46 -11.88
CA ASP A 140 -7.36 -17.62 -13.15
C ASP A 140 -8.22 -18.90 -13.20
N GLY A 141 -8.94 -19.19 -12.10
CA GLY A 141 -9.75 -20.38 -11.94
C GLY A 141 -8.99 -21.58 -11.38
N GLY A 142 -7.66 -21.49 -11.25
CA GLY A 142 -6.82 -22.45 -10.54
C GLY A 142 -6.56 -22.07 -9.08
N ASP A 143 -6.04 -23.02 -8.31
CA ASP A 143 -5.63 -22.81 -6.92
C ASP A 143 -4.16 -22.37 -6.85
N LEU A 144 -3.83 -21.50 -5.88
CA LEU A 144 -2.44 -21.23 -5.51
C LEU A 144 -1.89 -22.40 -4.66
N PRO A 145 -0.55 -22.63 -4.65
CA PRO A 145 0.05 -23.65 -3.79
C PRO A 145 -0.34 -23.46 -2.31
N GLU A 146 -0.81 -24.51 -1.65
CA GLU A 146 -1.25 -24.43 -0.25
C GLU A 146 -0.14 -23.97 0.69
N ASP A 147 1.10 -24.39 0.44
CA ASP A 147 2.28 -23.97 1.21
C ASP A 147 2.51 -22.46 1.13
N LEU A 148 2.27 -21.85 -0.04
CA LEU A 148 2.38 -20.40 -0.19
C LEU A 148 1.34 -19.69 0.68
N LEU A 149 0.08 -20.12 0.61
CA LEU A 149 -1.00 -19.53 1.40
C LEU A 149 -0.81 -19.74 2.90
N ARG A 150 -0.28 -20.90 3.31
CA ARG A 150 0.06 -21.22 4.70
C ARG A 150 1.19 -20.32 5.20
N ASN A 151 2.26 -20.15 4.42
CA ASN A 151 3.36 -19.26 4.76
C ASN A 151 2.91 -17.80 4.89
N LEU A 152 2.07 -17.32 3.97
CA LEU A 152 1.49 -15.97 4.04
C LEU A 152 0.63 -15.80 5.31
N TYR A 153 -0.22 -16.78 5.61
CA TYR A 153 -1.06 -16.75 6.80
C TYR A 153 -0.23 -16.72 8.09
N ASP A 154 0.76 -17.61 8.20
CA ASP A 154 1.61 -17.69 9.40
C ASP A 154 2.45 -16.43 9.58
N SER A 155 2.94 -15.84 8.49
CA SER A 155 3.64 -14.55 8.53
C SER A 155 2.76 -13.45 9.13
N ILE A 156 1.52 -13.28 8.63
CA ILE A 156 0.60 -12.26 9.16
C ILE A 156 0.19 -12.58 10.59
N LYS A 157 -0.09 -13.84 10.91
CA LYS A 157 -0.46 -14.25 12.28
C LYS A 157 0.64 -13.93 13.30
N ASN A 158 1.91 -14.09 12.91
CA ASN A 158 3.05 -13.86 13.79
C ASN A 158 3.39 -12.38 13.93
N GLU A 159 3.37 -11.61 12.84
CA GLU A 159 3.68 -10.19 12.85
C GLU A 159 2.59 -9.39 12.09
N PRO A 160 1.80 -8.54 12.80
CA PRO A 160 0.84 -7.66 12.14
C PRO A 160 1.55 -6.61 11.29
N PHE A 161 0.85 -6.06 10.30
CA PHE A 161 1.39 -4.96 9.49
C PHE A 161 1.76 -3.77 10.37
N LYS A 162 3.02 -3.32 10.27
CA LYS A 162 3.50 -2.10 10.92
C LYS A 162 3.30 -0.94 9.98
N ILE A 163 2.32 -0.09 10.28
CA ILE A 163 2.07 1.12 9.49
C ILE A 163 2.74 2.29 10.16
N PRO A 164 3.58 3.06 9.43
CA PRO A 164 4.56 3.90 10.11
C PRO A 164 3.99 5.20 10.69
N GLU A 165 2.71 5.48 10.45
CA GLU A 165 1.93 6.58 11.00
C GLU A 165 0.55 6.01 11.36
N ASP A 166 0.48 5.24 12.44
CA ASP A 166 -0.77 4.65 12.95
C ASP A 166 -1.53 5.70 13.78
N ASP A 167 -2.46 6.41 13.15
CA ASP A 167 -3.42 7.30 13.82
C ASP A 167 -4.68 6.54 14.31
N GLY A 168 -4.68 5.21 14.23
CA GLY A 168 -5.78 4.33 14.64
C GLY A 168 -6.94 4.27 13.63
N ASN A 169 -6.91 5.03 12.53
CA ASN A 169 -7.89 4.96 11.45
C ASN A 169 -7.37 4.20 10.21
N ASP A 170 -6.37 3.36 10.42
CA ASP A 170 -5.69 2.68 9.34
C ASP A 170 -6.56 1.64 8.61
N LEU A 171 -6.36 1.55 7.30
CA LEU A 171 -7.08 0.65 6.39
C LEU A 171 -6.88 -0.83 6.76
N THR A 172 -5.71 -1.22 7.28
CA THR A 172 -5.42 -2.62 7.64
C THR A 172 -6.07 -3.08 8.93
N HIS A 173 -6.68 -2.16 9.68
CA HIS A 173 -7.52 -2.47 10.83
C HIS A 173 -9.02 -2.26 10.55
N THR A 174 -9.38 -1.62 9.45
CA THR A 174 -10.77 -1.26 9.12
C THR A 174 -11.34 -2.00 7.90
N PHE A 175 -10.53 -2.81 7.21
CA PHE A 175 -11.00 -3.73 6.18
C PHE A 175 -11.72 -4.93 6.81
N PHE A 176 -13.02 -4.78 7.05
CA PHE A 176 -13.90 -5.86 7.52
C PHE A 176 -14.50 -6.62 6.34
N ASN A 177 -14.77 -7.91 6.53
CA ASN A 177 -15.66 -8.64 5.63
C ASN A 177 -17.08 -8.04 5.75
N PRO A 178 -17.64 -7.44 4.69
CA PRO A 178 -18.97 -6.82 4.75
C PRO A 178 -20.09 -7.86 4.84
N ASP A 179 -19.84 -9.09 4.40
CA ASP A 179 -20.85 -10.13 4.36
C ASP A 179 -21.11 -10.69 5.75
N ARG A 180 -22.39 -10.65 6.16
CA ARG A 180 -22.89 -11.33 7.35
C ARG A 180 -24.20 -12.03 7.03
N GLU A 181 -24.28 -13.28 7.44
CA GLU A 181 -25.46 -14.11 7.32
C GLU A 181 -26.01 -14.47 8.71
N GLY A 182 -27.34 -14.50 8.84
CA GLY A 182 -28.00 -14.79 10.10
C GLY A 182 -29.49 -14.45 10.08
N TRP A 183 -30.22 -15.06 11.01
CA TRP A 183 -31.65 -14.79 11.18
C TRP A 183 -31.87 -13.49 11.95
N LEU A 184 -32.67 -12.59 11.39
CA LEU A 184 -33.06 -11.32 12.02
C LEU A 184 -34.59 -11.21 12.05
N LEU A 185 -35.12 -10.66 13.14
CA LEU A 185 -36.51 -10.26 13.25
C LEU A 185 -36.61 -8.76 12.92
N LYS A 186 -37.42 -8.41 11.92
CA LYS A 186 -37.70 -7.01 11.56
C LYS A 186 -39.12 -6.65 12.00
N LEU A 187 -39.26 -5.58 12.79
CA LEU A 187 -40.56 -4.97 13.10
C LEU A 187 -41.10 -4.33 11.82
N GLY A 188 -42.30 -4.74 11.40
CA GLY A 188 -43.00 -4.14 10.26
C GLY A 188 -43.53 -2.76 10.63
N GLU A 189 -43.25 -1.74 9.82
CA GLU A 189 -43.86 -0.43 9.99
C GLU A 189 -45.31 -0.49 9.49
N HIS A 190 -46.25 -0.05 10.33
CA HIS A 190 -47.68 -0.09 10.04
C HIS A 190 -48.04 1.12 9.16
N ASP A 191 -48.27 0.88 7.87
CA ASP A 191 -48.69 1.93 6.94
C ASP A 191 -50.16 2.31 7.23
N GLN A 192 -50.37 3.48 7.86
CA GLN A 192 -51.69 4.11 7.95
C GLN A 192 -52.07 4.66 6.58
N MET A 193 -52.78 3.87 5.78
CA MET A 193 -53.49 4.44 4.62
C MET A 193 -54.75 5.17 5.11
N LEU A 194 -54.65 6.51 5.07
CA LEU A 194 -55.79 7.44 5.00
C LEU A 194 -56.72 7.00 3.86
N LYS A 195 -58.02 6.88 4.15
CA LYS A 195 -59.09 6.77 3.14
C LYS A 195 -59.44 8.14 2.58
#